data_AF-A0A814UEK0-F1
#
_entry.id   AF-A0A814UEK0-F1
#
_cell.length_a   1.000
_cell.length_b   1.000
_cell.length_c   1.000
_cell.angle_alpha   90.00
_cell.angle_beta   90.00
_cell.angle_gamma   90.00
#
_symmetry.space_group_name_H-M   'P 1'
#
loop_
_entity.id
_entity.type
_entity.pdbx_description
1 polymer ?
#
loop_
_entity_poly.entity_id
_entity_poly.type
_entity_poly.pdbx_seq_one_letter_code
_entity_poly.pdbx_strand_id
1 'polypeptide(L)'
;MNCIAKQFLDCMMNELCEAWFYWPIIHGGLNLKNIYLDLYSIHNQLLNKKMTTFNQLPERDIEKYAEIMEKYERGKIHRKDKSLKKYLHDDETLISFDEFIQRRETRISYWNDVYKEMLNTTPSLSPIMTDHHKDHIQFLQNTMTKTSSGKRYHAGTDYYLEWLVCFYSQQIESTFNQLDFIDPENVPVGLISLMQTTKINWNKE
;
A
#
# COMPACT_ATOMS: atom_id res chain seq x y z
N MET A 1 -9.93 -41.72 -1.37
CA MET A 1 -10.73 -41.40 -0.15
C MET A 1 -9.94 -41.83 1.08
N ASN A 2 -9.38 -41.04 1.98
CA ASN A 2 -9.20 -39.60 2.17
C ASN A 2 -7.96 -39.50 3.10
N CYS A 3 -6.75 -39.36 2.56
CA CYS A 3 -5.56 -39.18 3.40
C CYS A 3 -5.64 -37.85 4.17
N ILE A 4 -6.20 -36.83 3.52
CA ILE A 4 -6.46 -35.50 4.11
C ILE A 4 -7.44 -35.62 5.28
N ALA A 5 -8.56 -36.35 5.14
CA ALA A 5 -9.52 -36.46 6.23
C ALA A 5 -8.99 -37.28 7.42
N LYS A 6 -8.08 -38.24 7.20
CA LYS A 6 -7.40 -38.96 8.30
C LYS A 6 -6.35 -38.10 9.01
N GLN A 7 -5.69 -37.21 8.28
CA GLN A 7 -4.59 -36.38 8.81
C GLN A 7 -5.10 -35.08 9.46
N PHE A 8 -6.26 -34.59 9.03
CA PHE A 8 -6.86 -33.34 9.52
C PHE A 8 -8.33 -33.56 9.93
N LEU A 9 -8.57 -34.59 10.75
CA LEU A 9 -9.90 -34.98 11.19
C LEU A 9 -10.62 -33.84 11.96
N ASP A 10 -9.84 -33.03 12.69
CA ASP A 10 -10.33 -31.88 13.46
C ASP A 10 -10.75 -30.70 12.57
N CYS A 11 -10.12 -30.49 11.40
CA CYS A 11 -10.53 -29.46 10.44
C CYS A 11 -11.88 -29.76 9.76
N MET A 12 -12.31 -31.02 9.78
CA MET A 12 -13.60 -31.45 9.21
C MET A 12 -14.73 -31.44 10.26
N MET A 13 -14.38 -31.37 11.55
CA MET A 13 -15.30 -31.46 12.69
C MET A 13 -15.50 -30.12 13.41
N ASN A 14 -14.55 -29.18 13.30
CA ASN A 14 -14.59 -27.84 13.90
C ASN A 14 -14.59 -26.73 12.84
N GLU A 15 -14.86 -25.50 13.28
CA GLU A 15 -14.78 -24.28 12.48
C GLU A 15 -13.47 -24.23 11.67
N LEU A 16 -13.60 -23.93 10.38
CA LEU A 16 -12.50 -23.89 9.42
C LEU A 16 -11.40 -22.91 9.88
N CYS A 17 -10.14 -23.34 9.82
CA CYS A 17 -8.98 -22.53 10.22
C CYS A 17 -8.86 -21.28 9.32
N GLU A 18 -9.22 -20.11 9.85
CA GLU A 18 -9.18 -18.85 9.10
C GLU A 18 -7.76 -18.55 8.57
N ALA A 19 -6.75 -18.76 9.41
CA ALA A 19 -5.35 -18.58 9.05
C ALA A 19 -4.95 -19.31 7.75
N TRP A 20 -5.51 -20.50 7.49
CA TRP A 20 -5.17 -21.32 6.33
C TRP A 20 -5.46 -20.62 5.00
N PHE A 21 -6.51 -19.79 4.95
CA PHE A 21 -6.85 -19.01 3.76
C PHE A 21 -5.75 -18.04 3.35
N TYR A 22 -5.13 -17.38 4.33
CA TYR A 22 -4.15 -16.34 4.09
C TYR A 22 -2.71 -16.86 4.07
N TRP A 23 -2.50 -18.07 4.61
CA TRP A 23 -1.19 -18.68 4.67
C TRP A 23 -0.59 -18.91 3.27
N PRO A 24 0.75 -18.83 3.09
CA PRO A 24 1.33 -18.93 1.76
C PRO A 24 1.11 -20.31 1.14
N ILE A 25 0.91 -20.34 -0.18
CA ILE A 25 0.61 -21.57 -0.92
C ILE A 25 1.76 -22.57 -0.92
N ILE A 26 3.00 -22.07 -0.86
CA ILE A 26 4.21 -22.89 -0.77
C ILE A 26 4.26 -23.68 0.54
N HIS A 27 3.59 -23.16 1.57
CA HIS A 27 3.48 -23.78 2.90
C HIS A 27 2.13 -24.50 3.11
N GLY A 28 1.33 -24.63 2.04
CA GLY A 28 0.07 -25.36 2.00
C GLY A 28 -1.21 -24.55 2.18
N GLY A 29 -1.12 -23.22 2.35
CA GLY A 29 -2.28 -22.34 2.42
C GLY A 29 -2.88 -21.98 1.06
N LEU A 30 -3.86 -21.06 1.04
CA LEU A 30 -4.45 -20.55 -0.22
C LEU A 30 -3.83 -19.24 -0.72
N ASN A 31 -2.96 -18.61 0.07
CA ASN A 31 -2.32 -17.34 -0.26
C ASN A 31 -3.32 -16.23 -0.64
N LEU A 32 -4.50 -16.23 -0.02
CA LEU A 32 -5.45 -15.14 -0.17
C LEU A 32 -4.92 -13.88 0.52
N LYS A 33 -5.20 -12.73 -0.09
CA LYS A 33 -4.77 -11.46 0.49
C LYS A 33 -5.78 -10.98 1.53
N ASN A 34 -5.31 -10.79 2.76
CA ASN A 34 -6.08 -10.18 3.82
C ASN A 34 -5.89 -8.66 3.83
N ILE A 35 -6.94 -7.92 3.46
CA ILE A 35 -6.94 -6.46 3.37
C ILE A 35 -6.75 -5.82 4.76
N TYR A 36 -7.17 -6.49 5.83
CA TYR A 36 -7.02 -5.97 7.18
C TYR A 36 -5.55 -5.86 7.61
N LEU A 37 -4.67 -6.77 7.16
CA LEU A 37 -3.24 -6.68 7.47
C LEU A 37 -2.61 -5.42 6.85
N ASP A 38 -2.99 -5.09 5.61
CA ASP A 38 -2.58 -3.83 4.97
C ASP A 38 -3.08 -2.62 5.76
N LEU A 39 -4.35 -2.64 6.20
CA LEU A 39 -4.94 -1.56 7.02
C LEU A 39 -4.23 -1.42 8.37
N TYR A 40 -3.91 -2.52 9.06
CA TYR A 40 -3.18 -2.49 10.32
C TYR A 40 -1.77 -1.90 10.14
N SER A 41 -1.10 -2.22 9.04
CA SER A 41 0.25 -1.71 8.74
C SER A 41 0.31 -0.18 8.64
N ILE A 42 -0.80 0.48 8.31
CA ILE A 42 -0.91 1.94 8.16
C ILE A 42 -1.73 2.59 9.28
N HIS A 43 -2.48 1.84 10.08
CA HIS A 43 -3.46 2.35 11.04
C HIS A 43 -2.84 3.35 12.04
N ASN A 44 -1.73 2.97 12.69
CA ASN A 44 -1.06 3.82 13.67
C ASN A 44 -0.48 5.09 13.02
N GLN A 45 -0.09 5.00 11.75
CA GLN A 45 0.39 6.16 11.00
C GLN A 45 -0.75 7.08 10.62
N LEU A 46 -1.93 6.55 10.27
CA LEU A 46 -3.11 7.34 9.97
C LEU A 46 -3.57 8.15 11.19
N LEU A 47 -3.50 7.56 12.38
CA LEU A 47 -3.81 8.24 13.65
C LEU A 47 -2.79 9.33 14.00
N ASN A 48 -1.51 9.10 13.71
CA ASN A 48 -0.42 10.02 14.05
C ASN A 48 -0.13 11.07 12.97
N LYS A 49 -0.54 10.84 11.72
CA LYS A 49 -0.42 11.81 10.63
C LYS A 49 -1.35 12.95 10.96
N LYS A 50 -0.77 14.07 11.43
CA LYS A 50 -1.50 15.33 11.53
C LYS A 50 -2.25 15.54 10.22
N MET A 51 -3.56 15.73 10.34
CA MET A 51 -4.44 16.10 9.24
C MET A 51 -3.71 17.18 8.43
N THR A 52 -3.54 16.97 7.13
CA THR A 52 -2.72 17.82 6.26
C THR A 52 -3.09 19.30 6.42
N THR A 53 -2.18 20.21 6.06
CA THR A 53 -2.41 21.67 6.07
C THR A 53 -3.45 22.14 5.05
N PHE A 54 -4.27 21.22 4.50
CA PHE A 54 -5.32 21.48 3.53
C PHE A 54 -6.29 22.58 3.99
N ASN A 55 -6.64 22.61 5.28
CA ASN A 55 -7.53 23.63 5.85
C ASN A 55 -6.92 25.04 5.84
N GLN A 56 -5.59 25.16 5.76
CA GLN A 56 -4.86 26.44 5.71
C GLN A 56 -4.66 26.93 4.27
N LEU A 57 -4.97 26.11 3.27
CA LEU A 57 -4.79 26.46 1.85
C LEU A 57 -5.62 27.67 1.41
N PRO A 58 -6.89 27.85 1.83
CA PRO A 58 -7.66 29.04 1.48
C PRO A 58 -7.05 30.34 2.01
N GLU A 59 -6.50 30.34 3.23
CA GLU A 59 -5.79 31.51 3.79
C GLU A 59 -4.52 31.81 2.98
N ARG A 60 -3.78 30.75 2.61
CA ARG A 60 -2.61 30.87 1.76
C ARG A 60 -2.93 31.41 0.36
N ASP A 61 -4.12 31.16 -0.18
CA ASP A 61 -4.57 31.76 -1.44
C ASP A 61 -4.70 33.28 -1.32
N ILE A 62 -5.26 33.77 -0.21
CA ILE A 62 -5.44 35.20 0.07
C ILE A 62 -4.06 35.87 0.15
N GLU A 63 -3.15 35.30 0.94
CA GLU A 63 -1.78 35.79 1.07
C GLU A 63 -1.07 35.82 -0.28
N LYS A 64 -1.18 34.73 -1.05
CA LYS A 64 -0.51 34.63 -2.35
C LYS A 64 -1.06 35.64 -3.35
N TYR A 65 -2.37 35.83 -3.37
CA TYR A 65 -2.99 36.81 -4.24
C TYR A 65 -2.58 38.24 -3.84
N ALA A 66 -2.52 38.55 -2.54
CA ALA A 66 -2.03 39.84 -2.05
C ALA A 66 -0.58 40.12 -2.47
N GLU A 67 0.32 39.12 -2.39
CA GLU A 67 1.69 39.24 -2.89
C GLU A 67 1.75 39.54 -4.41
N ILE A 68 0.86 38.92 -5.19
CA ILE A 68 0.79 39.13 -6.63
C ILE A 68 0.27 40.54 -6.94
N MET A 69 -0.77 40.97 -6.23
CA MET A 69 -1.36 42.31 -6.36
C MET A 69 -0.33 43.40 -6.03
N GLU A 70 0.39 43.27 -4.92
CA GLU A 70 1.43 44.23 -4.53
C GLU A 70 2.55 44.32 -5.57
N LYS A 71 2.93 43.19 -6.20
CA LYS A 71 3.92 43.17 -7.28
C LYS A 71 3.40 43.82 -8.56
N TYR A 72 2.13 43.65 -8.87
CA TYR A 72 1.46 44.29 -10.00
C TYR A 72 1.43 45.80 -9.83
N GLU A 73 0.99 46.31 -8.68
CA GLU A 73 0.93 47.75 -8.38
C GLU A 73 2.30 48.43 -8.43
N ARG A 74 3.36 47.72 -7.98
CA ARG A 74 4.74 48.21 -8.06
C ARG A 74 5.31 48.20 -9.49
N GLY A 75 4.54 47.80 -10.50
CA GLY A 75 5.00 47.67 -11.90
C GLY A 75 6.08 46.60 -12.07
N LYS A 76 6.23 45.68 -11.11
CA LYS A 76 7.29 44.67 -11.11
C LYS A 76 6.93 43.43 -11.92
N ILE A 77 5.70 43.32 -12.42
CA ILE A 77 5.29 42.25 -13.34
C ILE A 77 5.66 42.67 -14.75
N HIS A 78 6.89 42.33 -15.17
CA HIS A 78 7.32 42.56 -16.54
C HIS A 78 6.82 41.42 -17.43
N ARG A 79 6.48 41.72 -18.69
CA ARG A 79 6.05 40.76 -19.72
C ARG A 79 7.00 39.56 -19.93
N LYS A 80 8.27 39.70 -19.50
CA LYS A 80 9.31 38.67 -19.56
C LYS A 80 9.33 37.72 -18.36
N ASP A 81 8.65 38.04 -17.27
CA ASP A 81 8.56 37.18 -16.09
C ASP A 81 7.52 36.07 -16.33
N LYS A 82 8.01 34.93 -16.82
CA LYS A 82 7.21 33.75 -17.10
C LYS A 82 6.44 33.25 -15.87
N SER A 83 6.90 33.53 -14.66
CA SER A 83 6.29 33.04 -13.42
C SER A 83 5.01 33.79 -13.05
N LEU A 84 4.92 35.07 -13.41
CA LEU A 84 3.80 35.96 -13.08
C LEU A 84 2.85 36.21 -14.27
N LYS A 85 3.31 36.00 -15.51
CA LYS A 85 2.47 36.10 -16.72
C LYS A 85 1.21 35.22 -16.66
N LYS A 86 1.26 34.10 -15.94
CA LYS A 86 0.11 33.19 -15.78
C LYS A 86 -1.05 33.77 -14.94
N TYR A 87 -0.87 34.93 -14.32
CA TYR A 87 -1.90 35.65 -13.56
C TYR A 87 -2.38 36.92 -14.27
N LEU A 88 -1.96 37.15 -15.51
CA LEU A 88 -2.43 38.26 -16.32
C LEU A 88 -3.37 37.76 -17.42
N HIS A 89 -4.30 38.61 -17.80
CA HIS A 89 -5.03 38.50 -19.06
C HIS A 89 -4.14 38.96 -20.24
N ASP A 90 -4.63 38.76 -21.47
CA ASP A 90 -3.90 39.13 -22.69
C ASP A 90 -3.69 40.65 -22.84
N ASP A 91 -4.56 41.44 -22.20
CA ASP A 91 -4.49 42.91 -22.11
C ASP A 91 -3.57 43.40 -20.97
N GLU A 92 -2.77 42.51 -20.38
CA GLU A 92 -1.87 42.78 -19.26
C GLU A 92 -2.58 43.20 -17.95
N THR A 93 -3.91 43.02 -17.85
CA THR A 93 -4.65 43.22 -16.60
C THR A 93 -4.49 42.02 -15.67
N LEU A 94 -4.43 42.27 -14.36
CA LEU A 94 -4.39 41.20 -13.36
C LEU A 94 -5.74 40.50 -13.27
N ILE A 95 -5.73 39.17 -13.24
CA ILE A 95 -6.95 38.37 -13.01
C ILE A 95 -7.57 38.70 -11.65
N SER A 96 -8.89 38.58 -11.54
CA SER A 96 -9.59 38.72 -10.25
C SER A 96 -9.23 37.58 -9.28
N PHE A 97 -9.51 37.78 -7.99
CA PHE A 97 -9.32 36.74 -6.98
C PHE A 97 -10.20 35.50 -7.23
N ASP A 98 -11.44 35.69 -7.68
CA ASP A 98 -12.34 34.58 -8.02
C ASP A 98 -11.78 33.75 -9.17
N GLU A 99 -11.21 34.39 -10.19
CA GLU A 99 -10.55 33.70 -11.31
C GLU A 99 -9.24 33.03 -10.89
N PHE A 100 -8.49 33.64 -9.96
CA PHE A 100 -7.31 33.03 -9.35
C PHE A 100 -7.68 31.72 -8.64
N ILE A 101 -8.77 31.72 -7.86
CA ILE A 101 -9.31 30.54 -7.17
C ILE A 101 -9.77 29.47 -8.16
N GLN A 102 -10.49 29.84 -9.23
CA GLN A 102 -10.94 28.87 -10.24
C GLN A 102 -9.78 28.11 -10.90
N ARG A 103 -8.56 28.66 -10.84
CA ARG A 103 -7.34 28.09 -11.44
C ARG A 103 -6.45 27.35 -10.43
N ARG A 104 -6.94 27.06 -9.22
CA ARG A 104 -6.21 26.31 -8.17
C ARG A 104 -5.58 25.02 -8.69
N GLU A 105 -6.36 24.19 -9.37
CA GLU A 105 -5.93 22.86 -9.81
C GLU A 105 -4.87 22.89 -10.93
N THR A 106 -4.86 23.94 -11.76
CA THR A 106 -4.02 23.99 -12.96
C THR A 106 -2.79 24.86 -12.82
N ARG A 107 -2.85 25.93 -12.00
CA ARG A 107 -1.80 26.97 -11.97
C ARG A 107 -1.14 27.15 -10.62
N ILE A 108 -1.64 26.52 -9.57
CA ILE A 108 -1.17 26.74 -8.19
C ILE A 108 -0.44 25.49 -7.67
N SER A 109 0.90 25.59 -7.58
CA SER A 109 1.74 24.45 -7.24
C SER A 109 1.57 23.97 -5.80
N TYR A 110 1.35 24.87 -4.84
CA TYR A 110 1.25 24.46 -3.43
C TYR A 110 0.00 23.62 -3.13
N TRP A 111 -1.09 23.78 -3.90
CA TRP A 111 -2.24 22.87 -3.83
C TRP A 111 -1.87 21.47 -4.29
N ASN A 112 -1.15 21.37 -5.42
CA ASN A 112 -0.64 20.10 -5.93
C ASN A 112 0.36 19.44 -4.96
N ASP A 113 1.21 20.24 -4.31
CA ASP A 113 2.19 19.72 -3.35
C ASP A 113 1.49 19.11 -2.13
N VAL A 114 0.48 19.80 -1.56
CA VAL A 114 -0.33 19.25 -0.45
C VAL A 114 -1.13 18.04 -0.92
N TYR A 115 -1.70 18.06 -2.13
CA TYR A 115 -2.41 16.91 -2.69
C TYR A 115 -1.49 15.69 -2.84
N LYS A 116 -0.26 15.87 -3.35
CA LYS A 116 0.73 14.79 -3.42
C LYS A 116 1.13 14.28 -2.03
N GLU A 117 1.23 15.16 -1.04
CA GLU A 117 1.49 14.76 0.34
C GLU A 117 0.33 13.95 0.94
N MET A 118 -0.91 14.28 0.59
CA MET A 118 -2.10 13.51 0.97
C MET A 118 -2.10 12.13 0.30
N LEU A 119 -1.75 12.07 -0.99
CA LEU A 119 -1.68 10.83 -1.76
C LEU A 119 -0.49 9.94 -1.41
N ASN A 120 0.59 10.50 -0.87
CA ASN A 120 1.75 9.73 -0.46
C ASN A 120 1.34 8.76 0.67
N THR A 121 1.20 7.50 0.29
CA THR A 121 0.94 6.38 1.20
C THR A 121 2.06 6.33 2.22
N THR A 122 1.68 6.35 3.49
CA THR A 122 2.66 6.24 4.57
C THR A 122 3.28 4.84 4.51
N PRO A 123 4.60 4.69 4.65
CA PRO A 123 5.24 3.38 4.47
C PRO A 123 4.67 2.37 5.46
N SER A 124 4.19 1.23 4.96
CA SER A 124 3.68 0.13 5.79
C SER A 124 4.68 -0.20 6.91
N LEU A 125 4.21 -0.14 8.15
CA LEU A 125 5.02 -0.48 9.31
C LEU A 125 5.08 -1.99 9.49
N SER A 126 6.24 -2.49 9.93
CA SER A 126 6.36 -3.83 10.49
C SER A 126 5.65 -3.92 11.84
N PRO A 127 5.05 -5.08 12.18
CA PRO A 127 4.49 -5.31 13.51
C PRO A 127 5.61 -5.43 14.56
N ILE A 128 5.24 -5.30 15.84
CA ILE A 128 6.14 -5.64 16.94
C ILE A 128 6.21 -7.17 17.03
N MET A 129 7.39 -7.74 16.82
CA MET A 129 7.60 -9.17 16.76
C MET A 129 8.29 -9.70 18.02
N THR A 130 7.82 -10.84 18.51
CA THR A 130 8.55 -11.66 19.48
C THR A 130 9.68 -12.41 18.77
N ASP A 131 10.62 -12.99 19.53
CA ASP A 131 11.68 -13.80 18.93
C ASP A 131 11.10 -15.05 18.23
N HIS A 132 10.03 -15.63 18.79
CA HIS A 132 9.28 -16.72 18.16
C HIS A 132 8.74 -16.35 16.77
N HIS A 133 8.18 -15.15 16.60
CA HIS A 133 7.70 -14.70 15.29
C HIS A 133 8.85 -14.52 14.28
N LYS A 134 10.02 -14.07 14.73
CA LYS A 134 11.20 -13.93 13.85
C LYS A 134 11.70 -15.29 13.38
N ASP A 135 11.73 -16.28 14.27
CA ASP A 135 12.11 -17.65 13.94
C ASP A 135 11.15 -18.24 12.89
N HIS A 136 9.85 -17.98 13.03
CA HIS A 136 8.84 -18.40 12.05
C HIS A 136 9.06 -17.74 10.69
N ILE A 137 9.26 -16.44 10.65
CA ILE A 137 9.52 -15.72 9.40
C ILE A 137 10.77 -16.26 8.72
N GLN A 138 11.85 -16.48 9.49
CA GLN A 138 13.09 -17.03 8.97
C GLN A 138 12.89 -18.45 8.41
N PHE A 139 12.15 -19.30 9.11
CA PHE A 139 11.77 -20.62 8.63
C PHE A 139 11.02 -20.54 7.28
N LEU A 140 9.96 -19.71 7.21
CA LEU A 140 9.14 -19.57 6.01
C LEU A 140 9.94 -19.02 4.82
N GLN A 141 10.81 -18.03 5.05
CA GLN A 141 11.66 -17.43 4.02
C GLN A 141 12.72 -18.40 3.49
N ASN A 142 13.32 -19.20 4.39
CA ASN A 142 14.31 -20.22 4.00
C ASN A 142 13.70 -21.29 3.07
N THR A 143 12.41 -21.59 3.22
CA THR A 143 11.69 -22.51 2.34
C THR A 143 11.35 -21.87 1.00
N MET A 144 10.92 -20.61 0.98
CA MET A 144 10.61 -19.88 -0.27
C MET A 144 11.84 -19.68 -1.18
N THR A 145 13.03 -19.53 -0.60
CA THR A 145 14.27 -19.31 -1.37
C THR A 145 14.80 -20.58 -2.04
N LYS A 146 14.41 -21.77 -1.57
CA LYS A 146 14.84 -23.07 -2.14
C LYS A 146 14.11 -23.45 -3.43
N THR A 147 12.88 -22.98 -3.62
CA THR A 147 12.02 -23.34 -4.77
C THR A 147 12.16 -22.41 -5.98
N SER A 148 12.89 -21.30 -5.83
CA SER A 148 13.07 -20.28 -6.87
C SER A 148 14.36 -20.52 -7.65
N SER A 149 14.26 -21.00 -8.88
CA SER A 149 15.39 -21.05 -9.83
C SER A 149 15.97 -19.64 -10.06
N GLY A 150 17.06 -19.32 -9.36
CA GLY A 150 18.03 -18.28 -9.71
C GLY A 150 17.63 -16.81 -9.55
N LYS A 151 16.36 -16.48 -9.29
CA LYS A 151 15.97 -15.10 -8.94
C LYS A 151 15.80 -15.02 -7.43
N ARG A 152 16.75 -14.35 -6.76
CA ARG A 152 16.58 -13.91 -5.38
C ARG A 152 15.29 -13.10 -5.34
N TYR A 153 14.23 -13.66 -4.77
CA TYR A 153 13.13 -12.84 -4.27
C TYR A 153 13.79 -11.76 -3.42
N HIS A 154 13.60 -10.50 -3.79
CA HIS A 154 14.27 -9.39 -3.13
C HIS A 154 13.96 -9.49 -1.63
N ALA A 155 15.01 -9.72 -0.85
CA ALA A 155 15.02 -9.70 0.61
C ALA A 155 14.83 -8.27 1.15
N GLY A 156 13.86 -7.54 0.60
CA GLY A 156 13.19 -6.48 1.32
C GLY A 156 12.19 -7.15 2.24
N THR A 157 12.20 -6.80 3.51
CA THR A 157 11.24 -7.26 4.52
C THR A 157 9.81 -7.15 3.97
N ASP A 158 9.19 -8.29 3.69
CA ASP A 158 7.80 -8.34 3.26
C ASP A 158 6.94 -8.07 4.50
N TYR A 159 6.62 -6.79 4.73
CA TYR A 159 5.79 -6.36 5.85
C TYR A 159 4.52 -7.21 5.97
N TYR A 160 3.96 -7.64 4.83
CA TYR A 160 2.75 -8.44 4.81
C TYR A 160 2.99 -9.81 5.45
N LEU A 161 4.10 -10.49 5.13
CA LEU A 161 4.48 -11.75 5.76
C LEU A 161 4.69 -11.57 7.27
N GLU A 162 5.29 -10.46 7.70
CA GLU A 162 5.49 -10.18 9.13
C GLU A 162 4.15 -10.05 9.86
N TRP A 163 3.20 -9.29 9.30
CA TRP A 163 1.85 -9.15 9.84
C TRP A 163 1.10 -10.48 9.82
N LEU A 164 1.22 -11.24 8.74
CA LEU A 164 0.60 -12.56 8.58
C LEU A 164 1.07 -13.52 9.69
N VAL A 165 2.38 -13.61 9.92
CA VAL A 165 2.95 -14.45 10.97
C VAL A 165 2.49 -13.98 12.36
N CYS A 166 2.51 -12.67 12.62
CA CYS A 166 2.09 -12.15 13.92
C CYS A 166 0.61 -12.41 14.24
N PHE A 167 -0.26 -12.40 13.23
CA PHE A 167 -1.69 -12.62 13.43
C PHE A 167 -2.08 -14.09 13.47
N TYR A 168 -1.45 -14.90 12.62
CA TYR A 168 -2.02 -16.21 12.26
C TYR A 168 -1.11 -17.40 12.60
N SER A 169 0.17 -17.20 12.92
CA SER A 169 1.08 -18.34 13.16
C SER A 169 0.62 -19.23 14.31
N GLN A 170 0.15 -18.66 15.42
CA GLN A 170 -0.35 -19.44 16.56
C GLN A 170 -1.56 -20.31 16.20
N GLN A 171 -2.47 -19.81 15.34
CA GLN A 171 -3.64 -20.59 14.90
C GLN A 171 -3.23 -21.73 13.96
N ILE A 172 -2.26 -21.49 13.08
CA ILE A 172 -1.70 -22.52 12.21
C ILE A 172 -1.05 -23.63 13.05
N GLU A 173 -0.22 -23.27 14.02
CA GLU A 173 0.45 -24.23 14.88
C GLU A 173 -0.53 -25.02 15.73
N SER A 174 -1.54 -24.38 16.33
CA SER A 174 -2.52 -25.10 17.15
C SER A 174 -3.39 -26.05 16.34
N THR A 175 -3.63 -25.74 15.06
CA THR A 175 -4.47 -26.56 14.17
C THR A 175 -3.68 -27.70 13.54
N PHE A 176 -2.47 -27.42 13.06
CA PHE A 176 -1.69 -28.34 12.22
C PHE A 176 -0.45 -28.90 12.91
N ASN A 177 -0.09 -28.40 14.10
CA ASN A 177 1.16 -28.70 14.83
C ASN A 177 2.45 -28.40 14.06
N GLN A 178 2.35 -27.66 12.95
CA GLN A 178 3.46 -27.28 12.08
C GLN A 178 3.06 -26.06 11.24
N LEU A 179 4.07 -25.27 10.83
CA LEU A 179 3.88 -24.10 9.96
C LEU A 179 3.89 -24.44 8.47
N ASP A 180 4.44 -25.59 8.12
CA ASP A 180 4.52 -26.10 6.75
C ASP A 180 3.89 -27.49 6.70
N PHE A 181 2.86 -27.64 5.89
CA PHE A 181 2.04 -28.85 5.83
C PHE A 181 2.01 -29.48 4.44
N ILE A 182 2.80 -28.94 3.50
CA ILE A 182 2.98 -29.51 2.16
C ILE A 182 4.46 -29.48 1.81
N ASP A 183 4.95 -30.50 1.11
CA ASP A 183 6.30 -30.47 0.56
C ASP A 183 6.40 -29.45 -0.60
N PRO A 184 7.21 -28.38 -0.46
CA PRO A 184 7.34 -27.33 -1.45
C PRO A 184 7.77 -27.83 -2.84
N GLU A 185 8.50 -28.94 -2.91
CA GLU A 185 8.96 -29.53 -4.17
C GLU A 185 7.80 -30.11 -5.00
N ASN A 186 6.70 -30.48 -4.34
CA ASN A 186 5.49 -31.02 -4.98
C ASN A 186 4.49 -29.93 -5.40
N VAL A 187 4.71 -28.67 -5.01
CA VAL A 187 3.86 -27.55 -5.39
C VAL A 187 4.29 -27.02 -6.77
N PRO A 188 3.42 -27.03 -7.80
CA PRO A 188 3.77 -26.52 -9.12
C PRO A 188 3.76 -24.98 -9.12
N VAL A 189 4.75 -24.37 -8.47
CA VAL A 189 4.87 -22.90 -8.27
C VAL A 189 4.82 -22.16 -9.62
N GLY A 190 5.42 -22.72 -10.66
CA GLY A 190 5.37 -22.16 -12.02
C GLY A 190 3.96 -22.08 -12.60
N LEU A 191 3.12 -23.09 -12.37
CA LEU A 191 1.72 -23.10 -12.82
C LEU A 191 0.88 -22.10 -12.02
N ILE A 192 1.08 -22.04 -10.71
CA ILE A 192 0.38 -21.11 -9.82
C ILE A 192 0.70 -19.66 -10.19
N SER A 193 1.97 -19.35 -10.45
CA SER A 193 2.40 -18.03 -10.90
C SER A 193 1.77 -17.65 -12.24
N LEU A 194 1.65 -18.60 -13.17
CA LEU A 194 0.93 -18.39 -14.42
C LEU A 194 -0.55 -18.11 -14.18
N MET A 195 -1.24 -18.88 -13.33
CA MET A 195 -2.64 -18.64 -12.99
C MET A 195 -2.89 -17.28 -12.31
N GLN A 196 -1.97 -16.85 -11.44
CA GLN A 196 -2.05 -15.54 -10.78
C GLN A 196 -1.82 -14.36 -11.75
N THR A 197 -1.01 -14.57 -12.80
CA THR A 197 -0.71 -13.53 -13.79
C THR A 197 -1.70 -13.51 -14.95
N THR A 198 -2.41 -14.62 -15.21
CA THR A 198 -3.49 -14.66 -16.19
C THR A 198 -4.66 -13.80 -15.69
N LYS A 199 -4.85 -12.64 -16.33
CA LYS A 199 -6.07 -11.85 -16.16
C LYS A 199 -7.26 -12.71 -16.61
N ILE A 200 -8.21 -12.92 -15.71
CA ILE A 200 -9.48 -13.54 -16.06
C ILE A 200 -10.19 -12.58 -17.02
N ASN A 201 -10.27 -12.98 -18.29
CA ASN A 201 -11.09 -12.31 -19.28
C ASN A 201 -12.54 -12.73 -19.08
N TRP A 202 -13.30 -11.93 -18.34
CA TRP A 202 -14.73 -12.14 -18.08
C TRP A 202 -15.62 -11.99 -19.33
N ASN A 203 -15.05 -11.69 -20.51
CA ASN A 203 -15.78 -11.41 -21.76
C ASN A 203 -15.87 -12.61 -22.72
N LYS A 204 -15.94 -13.84 -22.21
CA LYS A 204 -16.19 -15.03 -23.05
C LYS A 204 -17.29 -15.89 -22.42
N GLU A 205 -18.52 -15.48 -22.67
CA GLU A 205 -19.66 -16.38 -22.85
C GLU A 205 -19.82 -16.64 -24.35
#